data_AF-X6LVQ1-F1
#
_entry.id   AF-X6LVQ1-F1
#
_cell.length_a   1.000
_cell.length_b   1.000
_cell.length_c   1.000
_cell.angle_alpha   90.00
_cell.angle_beta   90.00
_cell.angle_gamma   90.00
#
_symmetry.space_group_name_H-M   'P 1'
#
loop_
_entity.id
_entity.type
_entity.pdbx_description
1 polymer ?
#
loop_
_entity_poly.entity_id
_entity_poly.type
_entity_poly.pdbx_seq_one_letter_code
_entity_poly.pdbx_strand_id
1 'polypeptide(L)'
;MAQAPETKTPTFTGTWDVESSENMDEYLDKSEGFRIFLFLYVMKCRHFYLLWLFLIGASWIIRKAAGVAGETNHLLHDPKEGVIRIRVNITGRPIFEYQIKLDGKTKVDYVDMDKKKITATATISEDGLVIREEQDRPESKESRWMTRELKDGKMISTFMNEAKKVSMKRIFKKKSDDSGLKLA
;
A
#
# COMPACT_ATOMS: atom_id res chain seq x y z
N MET A 1 -39.12 -13.63 -8.63
CA MET A 1 -37.74 -13.99 -9.03
C MET A 1 -36.85 -12.88 -8.54
N ALA A 2 -35.97 -13.14 -7.57
CA ALA A 2 -35.05 -12.13 -7.07
C ALA A 2 -34.02 -11.84 -8.18
N GLN A 3 -34.00 -10.61 -8.65
CA GLN A 3 -33.02 -10.12 -9.61
C GLN A 3 -31.64 -10.26 -8.96
N ALA A 4 -30.74 -11.03 -9.57
CA ALA A 4 -29.37 -11.15 -9.08
C ALA A 4 -28.78 -9.74 -8.95
N PRO A 5 -28.15 -9.38 -7.82
CA PRO A 5 -27.56 -8.06 -7.67
C PRO A 5 -26.55 -7.86 -8.80
N GLU A 6 -26.76 -6.84 -9.63
CA GLU A 6 -25.78 -6.44 -10.63
C GLU A 6 -24.44 -6.26 -9.93
N THR A 7 -23.47 -7.10 -10.26
CA THR A 7 -22.14 -7.02 -9.69
C THR A 7 -21.51 -5.70 -10.13
N LYS A 8 -21.42 -4.77 -9.18
CA LYS A 8 -20.98 -3.40 -9.41
C LYS A 8 -19.52 -3.41 -9.84
N THR A 9 -19.27 -3.18 -11.12
CA THR A 9 -17.92 -3.15 -11.68
C THR A 9 -17.16 -1.95 -11.09
N PRO A 10 -16.09 -2.15 -10.30
CA PRO A 10 -15.26 -1.09 -9.78
C PRO A 10 -14.62 -0.37 -10.96
N THR A 11 -14.68 0.96 -10.92
CA THR A 11 -14.11 1.83 -11.97
C THR A 11 -12.58 1.94 -11.87
N PHE A 12 -11.97 1.18 -10.95
CA PHE A 12 -10.53 1.18 -10.67
C PHE A 12 -9.68 0.43 -11.70
N THR A 13 -10.28 -0.36 -12.60
CA THR A 13 -9.52 -1.11 -13.60
C THR A 13 -8.70 -0.19 -14.50
N GLY A 14 -7.43 -0.54 -14.67
CA GLY A 14 -6.47 0.18 -15.50
C GLY A 14 -5.08 0.26 -14.89
N THR A 15 -4.25 1.10 -15.50
CA THR A 15 -2.91 1.44 -15.02
C THR A 15 -2.90 2.85 -14.47
N TRP A 16 -2.28 3.04 -13.31
CA TRP A 16 -2.29 4.27 -12.53
C TRP A 16 -0.86 4.63 -12.12
N ASP A 17 -0.39 5.82 -12.49
CA ASP A 17 0.92 6.32 -12.08
C ASP A 17 0.76 7.27 -10.91
N VAL A 18 1.63 7.15 -9.91
CA VAL A 18 1.65 8.10 -8.79
C VAL A 18 1.99 9.50 -9.31
N GLU A 19 1.19 10.47 -8.92
CA GLU A 19 1.38 11.88 -9.24
C GLU A 19 1.96 12.64 -8.05
N SER A 20 1.47 12.34 -6.84
CA SER A 20 1.94 12.98 -5.61
C SER A 20 1.66 12.13 -4.38
N SER A 21 2.26 12.51 -3.25
CA SER A 21 2.00 11.92 -1.94
C SER A 21 1.92 13.00 -0.86
N GLU A 22 1.06 12.76 0.13
CA GLU A 22 0.90 13.60 1.31
C GLU A 22 1.32 12.79 2.54
N ASN A 23 2.09 13.44 3.42
CA ASN A 23 2.52 12.90 4.71
C ASN A 23 3.33 11.58 4.69
N MET A 24 3.93 11.25 3.53
CA MET A 24 4.68 10.00 3.35
C MET A 24 5.92 9.90 4.25
N ASP A 25 6.68 10.99 4.43
CA ASP A 25 7.90 10.97 5.25
C ASP A 25 7.58 10.71 6.73
N GLU A 26 6.55 11.36 7.27
CA GLU A 26 6.08 11.13 8.64
C GLU A 26 5.55 9.71 8.81
N TYR A 27 4.77 9.22 7.84
CA TYR A 27 4.25 7.85 7.87
C TYR A 27 5.38 6.81 7.86
N LEU A 28 6.38 6.95 6.98
CA LEU A 28 7.52 6.03 6.94
C LEU A 28 8.36 6.08 8.22
N ASP A 29 8.54 7.25 8.83
CA ASP A 29 9.30 7.38 10.08
C ASP A 29 8.56 6.76 11.28
N LYS A 30 7.26 7.05 11.42
CA LYS A 30 6.47 6.67 12.61
C LYS A 30 5.78 5.31 12.51
N SER A 31 5.34 4.90 11.32
CA SER A 31 4.59 3.66 11.08
C SER A 31 5.50 2.49 10.68
N GLU A 32 6.41 2.71 9.73
CA GLU A 32 7.30 1.62 9.26
C GLU A 32 8.52 1.43 10.15
N GLY A 33 8.75 2.34 11.10
CA GLY A 33 9.89 2.28 11.98
C GLY A 33 11.19 2.23 11.18
N PHE A 34 11.29 3.03 10.12
CA PHE A 34 12.52 3.24 9.34
C PHE A 34 13.57 3.94 10.23
N ARG A 35 14.00 3.26 11.28
CA ARG A 35 15.11 3.56 12.15
C ARG A 35 16.02 2.36 11.98
N ILE A 36 17.23 2.59 11.48
CA ILE A 36 18.24 1.53 11.41
C ILE A 36 18.47 1.06 12.84
N PHE A 37 17.88 -0.08 13.22
CA PHE A 37 18.15 -0.77 14.48
C PHE A 37 19.48 -1.49 14.33
N LEU A 38 20.58 -0.75 14.48
CA LEU A 38 21.88 -1.33 14.77
C LEU A 38 22.23 -1.08 16.24
N PHE A 39 21.38 -1.57 17.15
CA PHE A 39 21.53 -1.29 18.59
C PHE A 39 22.24 -2.39 19.39
N LEU A 40 22.90 -3.37 18.77
CA LEU A 40 23.44 -4.51 19.53
C LEU A 40 24.93 -4.85 19.34
N TYR A 41 25.79 -3.96 18.81
CA TYR A 41 27.22 -4.30 18.73
C TYR A 41 28.24 -3.21 19.10
N VAL A 42 27.84 -2.05 19.63
CA VAL A 42 28.81 -0.95 19.83
C VAL A 42 28.64 -0.26 21.18
N MET A 43 28.73 -1.03 22.27
CA MET A 43 28.89 -0.52 23.63
C MET A 43 30.38 -0.43 24.03
N LYS A 44 31.24 0.24 23.24
CA LYS A 44 32.63 0.52 23.69
C LYS A 44 33.40 1.71 23.08
N CYS A 45 32.87 2.47 22.12
CA CYS A 45 33.67 3.51 21.44
C CYS A 45 33.12 4.94 21.60
N ARG A 46 33.99 5.85 22.08
CA ARG A 46 33.77 7.29 22.35
C ARG A 46 33.48 8.19 21.13
N HIS A 47 33.27 7.62 19.94
CA HIS A 47 32.99 8.36 18.69
C HIS A 47 31.48 8.34 18.31
N PHE A 48 30.63 8.27 19.33
CA PHE A 48 29.19 7.94 19.24
C PHE A 48 28.35 8.95 18.43
N TYR A 49 28.73 10.22 18.40
CA TYR A 49 27.90 11.28 17.81
C TYR A 49 27.88 11.28 16.28
N LEU A 50 29.02 11.01 15.63
CA LEU A 50 29.13 11.07 14.16
C LEU A 50 28.41 9.89 13.50
N LEU A 51 28.50 8.69 14.08
CA LEU A 51 27.80 7.51 13.57
C LEU A 51 26.28 7.65 13.70
N TRP A 52 25.81 8.24 14.81
CA TRP A 52 24.38 8.46 15.05
C TRP A 52 23.77 9.47 14.06
N LEU A 53 24.48 10.58 13.78
CA LEU A 53 24.07 11.55 12.76
C LEU A 53 24.06 10.93 11.35
N PHE A 54 25.01 10.04 11.04
CA PHE A 54 25.06 9.34 9.75
C PHE A 54 23.86 8.40 9.55
N LEU A 55 23.43 7.69 10.60
CA LEU A 55 22.31 6.75 10.54
C LEU A 55 20.95 7.45 10.39
N ILE A 56 20.75 8.58 11.09
CA ILE A 56 19.55 9.39 10.94
C ILE A 56 19.51 10.02 9.55
N GLY A 57 20.65 10.54 9.08
CA GLY A 57 20.79 11.09 7.74
C GLY A 57 20.48 10.07 6.65
N ALA A 58 21.01 8.85 6.76
CA ALA A 58 20.75 7.77 5.79
C ALA A 58 19.28 7.35 5.77
N SER A 59 18.62 7.25 6.93
CA SER A 59 17.18 6.94 6.96
C SER A 59 16.35 8.05 6.31
N TRP A 60 16.64 9.32 6.61
CA TRP A 60 15.98 10.46 5.98
C TRP A 60 16.15 10.46 4.46
N ILE A 61 17.37 10.21 3.95
CA ILE A 61 17.64 10.11 2.51
C ILE A 61 16.82 8.98 1.86
N ILE A 62 16.77 7.80 2.48
CA ILE A 62 16.00 6.67 1.94
C ILE A 62 14.50 6.97 1.90
N ARG A 63 13.95 7.65 2.92
CA ARG A 63 12.53 8.05 2.93
C ARG A 63 12.22 9.09 1.85
N LYS A 64 13.12 10.05 1.62
CA LYS A 64 12.98 10.99 0.50
C LYS A 64 13.06 10.30 -0.85
N ALA A 65 13.99 9.37 -1.02
CA ALA A 65 14.10 8.58 -2.25
C ALA A 65 12.85 7.72 -2.49
N ALA A 66 12.29 7.10 -1.44
CA ALA A 66 11.02 6.35 -1.53
C ALA A 66 9.84 7.26 -1.90
N GLY A 67 9.84 8.52 -1.45
CA GLY A 67 8.83 9.51 -1.81
C GLY A 67 8.86 9.94 -3.28
N VAL A 68 10.05 9.94 -3.89
CA VAL A 68 10.25 10.32 -5.31
C VAL A 68 10.22 9.09 -6.24
N ALA A 69 10.36 7.88 -5.70
CA ALA A 69 10.27 6.65 -6.47
C ALA A 69 8.90 6.55 -7.16
N GLY A 70 8.92 6.45 -8.49
CA GLY A 70 7.73 6.24 -9.29
C GLY A 70 7.06 4.93 -8.89
N GLU A 71 5.77 5.00 -8.57
CA GLU A 71 4.90 3.85 -8.34
C GLU A 71 3.87 3.80 -9.46
N THR A 72 3.71 2.63 -10.07
CA THR A 72 2.66 2.32 -11.03
C THR A 72 1.83 1.16 -10.51
N ASN A 73 0.53 1.37 -10.40
CA ASN A 73 -0.44 0.36 -9.98
C ASN A 73 -1.24 -0.13 -11.19
N HIS A 74 -1.27 -1.43 -11.37
CA HIS A 74 -2.12 -2.12 -12.33
C HIS A 74 -3.22 -2.82 -11.56
N LEU A 75 -4.47 -2.45 -11.84
CA LEU A 75 -5.64 -3.03 -11.18
C LEU A 75 -6.54 -3.67 -12.23
N LEU A 76 -6.99 -4.89 -11.94
CA LEU A 76 -7.96 -5.61 -12.76
C LEU A 76 -9.03 -6.19 -11.84
N HIS A 77 -10.28 -5.77 -12.04
CA HIS A 77 -11.40 -6.38 -11.36
C HIS A 77 -12.07 -7.46 -12.21
N ASP A 78 -12.32 -8.61 -11.59
CA ASP A 78 -13.21 -9.65 -12.09
C ASP A 78 -14.60 -9.51 -11.44
N PRO A 79 -15.61 -8.99 -12.17
CA PRO A 79 -16.96 -8.84 -11.64
C PRO A 79 -17.71 -10.16 -11.46
N LYS A 80 -17.26 -11.26 -12.07
CA LYS A 80 -17.90 -12.57 -11.90
C LYS A 80 -17.50 -13.20 -10.58
N GLU A 81 -16.21 -13.13 -10.27
CA GLU A 81 -15.65 -13.69 -9.05
C GLU A 81 -15.71 -12.71 -7.86
N GLY A 82 -15.91 -11.41 -8.14
CA GLY A 82 -15.90 -10.35 -7.13
C GLY A 82 -14.51 -10.11 -6.57
N VAL A 83 -13.50 -10.18 -7.43
CA VAL A 83 -12.09 -10.21 -7.04
C VAL A 83 -11.33 -9.10 -7.74
N ILE A 84 -10.42 -8.43 -7.01
CA ILE A 84 -9.47 -7.50 -7.60
C ILE A 84 -8.06 -8.08 -7.59
N ARG A 85 -7.40 -8.01 -8.73
CA ARG A 85 -5.98 -8.31 -8.89
C ARG A 85 -5.21 -7.01 -8.94
N ILE A 86 -4.17 -6.90 -8.13
CA ILE A 86 -3.38 -5.69 -7.94
C ILE A 86 -1.92 -6.04 -8.16
N ARG A 87 -1.27 -5.34 -9.09
CA ARG A 87 0.18 -5.37 -9.28
C ARG A 87 0.74 -3.98 -9.06
N VAL A 88 1.73 -3.88 -8.18
CA VAL A 88 2.42 -2.65 -7.81
C VAL A 88 3.85 -2.73 -8.33
N ASN A 89 4.22 -1.75 -9.14
CA ASN A 89 5.56 -1.59 -9.68
C ASN A 89 6.18 -0.33 -9.09
N ILE A 90 7.25 -0.48 -8.30
CA ILE A 90 8.01 0.67 -7.79
C ILE A 90 9.41 0.65 -8.42
N THR A 91 9.86 1.79 -8.93
CA THR A 91 11.20 1.91 -9.52
C THR A 91 12.27 1.43 -8.54
N GLY A 92 13.09 0.47 -8.98
CA GLY A 92 14.20 -0.07 -8.17
C GLY A 92 13.79 -1.08 -7.09
N ARG A 93 12.55 -1.56 -7.08
CA ARG A 93 12.05 -2.59 -6.15
C ARG A 93 11.45 -3.78 -6.91
N PRO A 94 11.38 -4.97 -6.28
CA PRO A 94 10.67 -6.11 -6.85
C PRO A 94 9.19 -5.77 -7.11
N ILE A 95 8.64 -6.38 -8.16
CA ILE A 95 7.20 -6.30 -8.46
C ILE A 95 6.44 -7.03 -7.37
N PHE A 96 5.38 -6.40 -6.86
CA PHE A 96 4.48 -6.97 -5.88
C PHE A 96 3.12 -7.20 -6.51
N GLU A 97 2.57 -8.41 -6.39
CA GLU A 97 1.28 -8.75 -6.98
C GLU A 97 0.48 -9.65 -6.03
N TYR A 98 -0.81 -9.35 -5.88
CA TYR A 98 -1.74 -10.13 -5.09
C TYR A 98 -3.17 -10.02 -5.65
N GLN A 99 -4.03 -10.89 -5.17
CA GLN A 99 -5.43 -10.96 -5.57
C GLN A 99 -6.29 -11.10 -4.32
N ILE A 100 -7.36 -10.32 -4.22
CA ILE A 100 -8.22 -10.29 -3.04
C ILE A 100 -9.70 -10.17 -3.40
N LYS A 101 -10.53 -10.93 -2.70
CA LYS A 101 -11.99 -10.90 -2.88
C LYS A 101 -12.58 -9.70 -2.13
N LEU A 102 -13.51 -9.00 -2.76
CA LEU A 102 -14.12 -7.76 -2.27
C LEU A 102 -15.38 -8.00 -1.43
N ASP A 103 -15.40 -9.05 -0.61
CA ASP A 103 -16.57 -9.50 0.16
C ASP A 103 -16.51 -9.17 1.67
N GLY A 104 -15.40 -8.60 2.13
CA GLY A 104 -15.12 -8.27 3.53
C GLY A 104 -14.89 -9.46 4.45
N LYS A 105 -14.90 -10.69 3.94
CA LYS A 105 -14.89 -11.92 4.74
C LYS A 105 -13.72 -12.82 4.39
N THR A 106 -13.40 -12.91 3.12
CA THR A 106 -12.32 -13.77 2.62
C THR A 106 -10.98 -13.15 3.00
N LYS A 107 -10.22 -13.88 3.83
CA LYS A 107 -8.85 -13.53 4.18
C LYS A 107 -7.89 -14.01 3.11
N VAL A 108 -6.93 -13.17 2.75
CA VAL A 108 -5.84 -13.51 1.85
C VAL A 108 -4.52 -13.24 2.54
N ASP A 109 -3.63 -14.23 2.51
CA ASP A 109 -2.26 -14.09 2.98
C ASP A 109 -1.34 -13.75 1.80
N TYR A 110 -0.51 -12.73 1.97
CA TYR A 110 0.53 -12.38 1.00
C TYR A 110 1.78 -11.84 1.70
N VAL A 111 2.87 -11.73 0.95
CA VAL A 111 4.14 -11.17 1.41
C VAL A 111 4.32 -9.80 0.74
N ASP A 112 4.41 -8.74 1.53
CA ASP A 112 4.56 -7.37 1.00
C ASP A 112 5.97 -7.11 0.43
N MET A 113 6.17 -5.91 -0.13
CA MET A 113 7.47 -5.49 -0.70
C MET A 113 8.61 -5.44 0.33
N ASP A 114 8.29 -5.37 1.62
CA ASP A 114 9.25 -5.40 2.72
C ASP A 114 9.45 -6.82 3.28
N LYS A 115 8.94 -7.83 2.56
CA LYS A 115 9.00 -9.26 2.89
C LYS A 115 8.26 -9.63 4.18
N LYS A 116 7.32 -8.79 4.63
CA LYS A 116 6.50 -9.07 5.81
C LYS A 116 5.26 -9.84 5.40
N LYS A 117 4.86 -10.81 6.23
CA LYS A 117 3.59 -11.52 6.06
C LYS A 117 2.43 -10.60 6.43
N ILE A 118 1.44 -10.55 5.56
CA ILE A 118 0.21 -9.77 5.72
C ILE A 118 -0.97 -10.70 5.53
N THR A 119 -1.96 -10.59 6.41
CA THR A 119 -3.28 -11.18 6.22
C THR A 119 -4.27 -10.04 5.98
N ALA A 120 -4.98 -10.05 4.86
CA ALA A 120 -5.86 -8.96 4.50
C ALA A 120 -7.29 -9.41 4.16
N THR A 121 -8.26 -8.54 4.42
CA THR A 121 -9.64 -8.61 3.89
C THR A 121 -9.94 -7.32 3.14
N ALA A 122 -10.80 -7.37 2.11
CA ALA A 122 -11.19 -6.17 1.38
C ALA A 122 -12.71 -6.11 1.17
N THR A 123 -13.24 -4.90 1.19
CA THR A 123 -14.64 -4.57 0.87
C THR A 123 -14.67 -3.52 -0.21
N ILE A 124 -15.77 -3.48 -0.95
CA ILE A 124 -16.08 -2.40 -1.88
C ILE A 124 -17.38 -1.70 -1.46
N SER A 125 -17.43 -0.38 -1.57
CA SER A 125 -18.62 0.42 -1.31
C SER A 125 -19.75 0.10 -2.29
N GLU A 126 -20.96 0.46 -1.91
CA GLU A 126 -22.14 0.26 -2.75
C GLU A 126 -22.09 1.06 -4.06
N ASP A 127 -21.35 2.17 -4.16
CA ASP A 127 -21.20 2.90 -5.41
C ASP A 127 -20.05 2.38 -6.28
N GLY A 128 -19.25 1.42 -5.79
CA GLY A 128 -18.07 0.90 -6.48
C GLY A 128 -16.89 1.89 -6.52
N LEU A 129 -16.98 3.01 -5.79
CA LEU A 129 -16.00 4.09 -5.81
C LEU A 129 -14.97 4.02 -4.69
N VAL A 130 -15.15 3.14 -3.70
CA VAL A 130 -14.26 2.99 -2.56
C VAL A 130 -13.97 1.51 -2.32
N ILE A 131 -12.68 1.15 -2.31
CA ILE A 131 -12.21 -0.14 -1.81
C ILE A 131 -11.55 0.09 -0.46
N ARG A 132 -11.96 -0.66 0.56
CA ARG A 132 -11.33 -0.65 1.88
C ARG A 132 -10.71 -2.00 2.16
N GLU A 133 -9.41 -1.99 2.43
CA GLU A 133 -8.61 -3.15 2.78
C GLU A 133 -8.14 -3.04 4.22
N GLU A 134 -8.35 -4.08 5.01
CA GLU A 134 -7.85 -4.20 6.37
C GLU A 134 -6.73 -5.22 6.38
N GLN A 135 -5.57 -4.83 6.90
CA GLN A 135 -4.35 -5.62 6.94
C GLN A 135 -3.98 -5.92 8.39
N ASP A 136 -3.82 -7.19 8.71
CA ASP A 136 -3.20 -7.66 9.93
C ASP A 136 -1.72 -7.99 9.67
N ARG A 137 -0.84 -7.48 10.53
CA ARG A 137 0.61 -7.67 10.45
C ARG A 137 1.07 -8.43 11.69
N PRO A 138 1.09 -9.78 11.65
CA PRO A 138 1.35 -10.60 12.84
C PRO A 138 2.73 -10.35 13.46
N GLU A 139 3.73 -10.05 12.65
CA GLU A 139 5.11 -9.78 13.11
C GLU A 139 5.21 -8.51 13.96
N SER A 140 4.48 -7.45 13.59
CA SER A 140 4.46 -6.20 14.35
C SER A 140 3.32 -6.12 15.37
N LYS A 141 2.36 -7.06 15.33
CA LYS A 141 1.10 -7.01 16.09
C LYS A 141 0.34 -5.70 15.86
N GLU A 142 0.37 -5.20 14.64
CA GLU A 142 -0.30 -3.96 14.23
C GLU A 142 -1.33 -4.27 13.16
N SER A 143 -2.49 -3.61 13.24
CA SER A 143 -3.45 -3.58 12.15
C SER A 143 -3.35 -2.24 11.42
N ARG A 144 -3.50 -2.29 10.10
CA ARG A 144 -3.46 -1.12 9.23
C ARG A 144 -4.61 -1.19 8.26
N TRP A 145 -5.13 -0.04 7.88
CA TRP A 145 -6.17 0.03 6.86
C TRP A 145 -5.68 0.83 5.68
N MET A 146 -6.15 0.43 4.51
CA MET A 146 -5.93 1.14 3.27
C MET A 146 -7.28 1.37 2.62
N THR A 147 -7.52 2.60 2.17
CA THR A 147 -8.65 2.92 1.31
C THR A 147 -8.14 3.34 -0.05
N ARG A 148 -8.84 2.93 -1.10
CA ARG A 148 -8.68 3.45 -2.46
C ARG A 148 -9.99 4.06 -2.86
N GLU A 149 -9.98 5.34 -3.20
CA GLU A 149 -11.16 6.10 -3.60
C GLU A 149 -10.94 6.70 -4.99
N LEU A 150 -11.96 6.68 -5.84
CA LEU A 150 -11.97 7.44 -7.08
C LEU A 150 -12.64 8.78 -6.87
N LYS A 151 -11.86 9.85 -7.05
CA LYS A 151 -12.34 11.22 -6.90
C LYS A 151 -11.75 12.10 -8.00
N ASP A 152 -12.62 12.80 -8.72
CA ASP A 152 -12.23 13.73 -9.79
C ASP A 152 -11.31 13.11 -10.86
N GLY A 153 -11.57 11.85 -11.22
CA GLY A 153 -10.76 11.09 -12.21
C GLY A 153 -9.39 10.63 -11.71
N LYS A 154 -9.07 10.85 -10.43
CA LYS A 154 -7.85 10.38 -9.77
C LYS A 154 -8.19 9.25 -8.80
N MET A 155 -7.23 8.33 -8.63
CA MET A 155 -7.30 7.35 -7.55
C MET A 155 -6.52 7.89 -6.36
N ILE A 156 -7.15 7.96 -5.20
CA ILE A 156 -6.55 8.39 -3.95
C ILE A 156 -6.43 7.16 -3.04
N SER A 157 -5.20 6.74 -2.77
CA SER A 157 -4.93 5.67 -1.81
C SER A 157 -4.54 6.28 -0.46
N THR A 158 -5.34 6.05 0.58
CA THR A 158 -5.01 6.46 1.95
C THR A 158 -4.53 5.24 2.72
N PHE A 159 -3.39 5.35 3.39
CA PHE A 159 -2.84 4.32 4.26
C PHE A 159 -2.87 4.84 5.69
N MET A 160 -3.40 4.05 6.62
CA MET A 160 -3.56 4.44 8.01
C MET A 160 -3.00 3.36 8.94
N ASN A 161 -2.20 3.80 9.91
CA ASN A 161 -1.81 3.01 11.07
C ASN A 161 -2.50 3.59 12.29
N GLU A 162 -3.58 2.94 12.73
CA GLU A 162 -4.39 3.42 13.84
C GLU A 162 -3.62 3.47 15.16
N ALA A 163 -2.83 2.43 15.44
CA ALA A 163 -2.06 2.32 16.68
C ALA A 163 -1.07 3.48 16.82
N LYS A 164 -0.50 3.95 15.70
CA LYS A 164 0.46 5.07 15.66
C LYS A 164 -0.18 6.42 15.34
N LYS A 165 -1.50 6.47 15.08
CA LYS A 165 -2.24 7.68 14.71
C LYS A 165 -1.59 8.48 13.57
N VAL A 166 -1.09 7.76 12.56
CA VAL A 166 -0.44 8.36 11.40
C VAL A 166 -1.06 7.82 10.12
N SER A 167 -1.21 8.69 9.13
CA SER A 167 -1.69 8.33 7.81
C SER A 167 -0.88 9.02 6.72
N MET A 168 -0.90 8.43 5.53
CA MET A 168 -0.40 9.04 4.31
C MET A 168 -1.41 8.89 3.19
N LYS A 169 -1.35 9.79 2.20
CA LYS A 169 -2.12 9.66 0.96
C LYS A 169 -1.18 9.55 -0.23
N ARG A 170 -1.53 8.73 -1.20
CA ARG A 170 -0.92 8.69 -2.53
C ARG A 170 -2.00 9.01 -3.55
N ILE A 171 -1.73 10.00 -4.39
CA ILE A 171 -2.64 10.43 -5.46
C ILE A 171 -2.08 9.90 -6.77
N PHE A 172 -2.91 9.18 -7.51
CA PHE A 172 -2.55 8.56 -8.77
C PHE A 172 -3.39 9.14 -9.90
N LYS A 173 -2.73 9.36 -11.03
CA LYS A 173 -3.37 9.70 -12.30
C LYS A 173 -3.56 8.44 -13.13
N LYS A 174 -4.68 8.35 -13.84
CA LYS A 174 -4.92 7.25 -14.78
C LYS A 174 -3.95 7.38 -15.95
N LYS A 175 -3.25 6.30 -16.26
CA LYS A 175 -2.34 6.18 -17.40
C LYS A 175 -3.03 5.51 -18.59
N SER A 176 -3.77 4.43 -18.33
CA SER A 176 -4.51 3.68 -19.34
C SER A 176 -5.66 2.91 -18.72
N ASP A 177 -6.69 2.60 -19.53
CA ASP A 177 -7.77 1.68 -19.15
C ASP A 177 -7.33 0.22 -19.18
N ASP A 178 -6.31 -0.10 -19.98
CA ASP A 178 -5.67 -1.40 -19.95
C ASP A 178 -4.75 -1.51 -18.72
N SER A 179 -4.97 -2.55 -17.92
CA SER A 179 -4.13 -2.89 -16.77
C SER A 179 -2.91 -3.73 -17.17
N GLY A 180 -2.93 -4.37 -18.34
CA GLY A 180 -1.93 -5.37 -18.75
C GLY A 180 -1.98 -6.65 -17.92
N LEU A 181 -2.96 -6.80 -17.02
CA LEU A 181 -3.22 -8.02 -16.27
C LEU A 181 -4.23 -8.88 -17.04
N LYS A 182 -4.16 -10.19 -16.85
CA LYS A 182 -5.13 -11.14 -17.38
C LYS A 182 -5.91 -11.77 -16.23
N LEU A 183 -7.20 -12.03 -16.48
CA LEU A 183 -7.98 -12.94 -15.65
C LEU A 183 -7.34 -14.33 -15.77
N ALA A 184 -7.31 -15.04 -14.65
CA ALA A 184 -6.77 -16.39 -14.57
C ALA A 184 -7.71 -17.40 -15.26
#